data_AF-A0A364L0Z2-F1
#
_entry.id   AF-A0A364L0Z2-F1
#
_cell.length_a   1.000
_cell.length_b   1.000
_cell.length_c   1.000
_cell.angle_alpha   90.00
_cell.angle_beta   90.00
_cell.angle_gamma   90.00
#
_symmetry.space_group_name_H-M   'P 1'
#
loop_
_entity.id
_entity.type
_entity.pdbx_description
1 polymer ?
#
loop_
_entity_poly.entity_id
_entity_poly.type
_entity_poly.pdbx_seq_one_letter_code
_entity_poly.pdbx_strand_id
1 'polypeptide(L)'
;MSSITKKQFYGTNSPWELSIGHYRAVRHGQLIYVSGSTAADPKSAPDAPQVLFPGDARRQARYTLEQIIDAVRALGGRGAESIVRTKMYVQRQEDCSPVAEVFRDILGRQNGGEIGTAATMVIVGGFCDPHMLVEIECDAVADAE
;
A
#
# COMPACT_ATOMS: atom_id res chain seq x y z
N MET A 1 19.91 -29.46 2.53
CA MET A 1 19.38 -28.82 3.76
C MET A 1 18.47 -27.69 3.30
N SER A 2 17.17 -27.74 3.60
CA SER A 2 16.29 -26.61 3.33
C SER A 2 16.68 -25.48 4.29
N SER A 3 17.19 -24.37 3.74
CA SER A 3 17.42 -23.16 4.52
C SER A 3 16.08 -22.72 5.12
N ILE A 4 16.01 -22.56 6.44
CA ILE A 4 14.82 -22.00 7.09
C ILE A 4 14.73 -20.55 6.65
N THR A 5 13.78 -20.24 5.77
CA THR A 5 13.56 -18.86 5.37
C THR A 5 12.99 -18.06 6.53
N LYS A 6 13.76 -17.11 7.05
CA LYS A 6 13.31 -16.21 8.12
C LYS A 6 12.36 -15.15 7.56
N LYS A 7 11.44 -14.65 8.39
CA LYS A 7 10.66 -13.47 8.06
C LYS A 7 11.57 -12.24 8.07
N GLN A 8 11.37 -11.36 7.09
CA GLN A 8 11.96 -10.01 7.07
C GLN A 8 10.83 -9.00 7.22
N PHE A 9 11.10 -7.90 7.90
CA PHE A 9 10.08 -6.91 8.27
C PHE A 9 10.52 -5.52 7.81
N TYR A 10 9.57 -4.75 7.31
CA TYR A 10 9.75 -3.34 7.01
C TYR A 10 8.68 -2.54 7.74
N GLY A 11 9.10 -1.56 8.55
CA GLY A 11 8.22 -0.64 9.25
C GLY A 11 8.61 0.80 8.97
N THR A 12 7.67 1.71 9.18
CA THR A 12 7.85 3.16 9.02
C THR A 12 7.50 3.90 10.31
N ASN A 13 7.59 5.23 10.28
CA ASN A 13 7.11 6.11 11.36
C ASN A 13 5.61 6.42 11.26
N SER A 14 4.83 5.63 10.51
CA SER A 14 3.38 5.80 10.47
C SER A 14 2.79 5.73 11.89
N PRO A 15 1.95 6.70 12.29
CA PRO A 15 1.33 6.70 13.62
C PRO A 15 0.46 5.46 13.88
N TRP A 16 -0.14 4.88 12.82
CA TRP A 16 -0.92 3.64 12.93
C TRP A 16 -0.06 2.39 13.07
N GLU A 17 1.13 2.34 12.45
CA GLU A 17 2.07 1.22 12.67
C GLU A 17 2.50 1.19 14.15
N LEU A 18 2.79 2.36 14.71
CA LEU A 18 3.22 2.51 16.10
C LEU A 18 2.08 2.27 17.11
N SER A 19 0.88 2.77 16.86
CA SER A 19 -0.25 2.63 17.79
C SER A 19 -0.93 1.26 17.75
N ILE A 20 -1.06 0.65 16.57
CA ILE A 20 -1.70 -0.66 16.40
C ILE A 20 -0.70 -1.81 16.59
N GLY A 21 0.58 -1.59 16.29
CA GLY A 21 1.65 -2.58 16.48
C GLY A 21 1.81 -3.56 15.30
N HIS A 22 1.78 -3.05 14.07
CA HIS A 22 2.00 -3.84 12.85
C HIS A 22 3.15 -3.25 12.01
N TYR A 23 3.71 -4.06 11.11
CA TYR A 23 4.70 -3.62 10.13
C TYR A 23 4.03 -3.15 8.85
N ARG A 24 4.59 -2.14 8.18
CA ARG A 24 4.20 -1.76 6.81
C ARG A 24 4.21 -2.96 5.86
N ALA A 25 5.25 -3.78 5.91
CA ALA A 25 5.35 -4.97 5.07
C ALA A 25 6.14 -6.10 5.73
N VAL A 26 5.83 -7.33 5.32
CA VAL A 26 6.51 -8.55 5.77
C VAL A 26 6.86 -9.41 4.58
N ARG A 27 8.11 -9.87 4.50
CA ARG A 27 8.58 -10.85 3.51
C ARG A 27 8.78 -12.22 4.14
N HIS A 28 8.35 -13.26 3.45
CA HIS A 28 8.67 -14.66 3.79
C HIS A 28 8.88 -15.46 2.50
N GLY A 29 10.10 -15.94 2.26
CA GLY A 29 10.46 -16.47 0.94
C GLY A 29 10.51 -15.34 -0.08
N GLN A 30 9.90 -15.57 -1.24
CA GLN A 30 9.73 -14.56 -2.28
C GLN A 30 8.49 -13.68 -2.05
N LEU A 31 7.59 -14.07 -1.15
CA LEU A 31 6.32 -13.35 -0.96
C LEU A 31 6.50 -12.16 -0.02
N ILE A 32 6.05 -10.99 -0.48
CA ILE A 32 5.96 -9.75 0.28
C ILE A 32 4.47 -9.41 0.45
N TYR A 33 4.05 -9.22 1.69
CA TYR A 33 2.71 -8.77 2.06
C TYR A 33 2.81 -7.34 2.58
N VAL A 34 2.11 -6.41 1.93
CA VAL A 34 2.06 -5.00 2.35
C VAL A 34 0.71 -4.74 3.01
N SER A 35 0.76 -4.22 4.24
CA SER A 35 -0.43 -3.88 5.03
C SER A 35 -1.28 -2.82 4.35
N GLY A 36 -2.58 -2.80 4.68
CA GLY A 36 -3.48 -1.70 4.33
C GLY A 36 -2.84 -0.36 4.68
N SER A 37 -2.58 0.43 3.65
CA SER A 37 -1.86 1.70 3.73
C SER A 37 -2.77 2.83 3.29
N THR A 38 -2.58 4.00 3.89
CA THR A 38 -3.25 5.24 3.52
C THR A 38 -2.26 6.41 3.56
N ALA A 39 -2.72 7.61 3.28
CA ALA A 39 -1.92 8.83 3.35
C ALA A 39 -1.72 9.33 4.78
N ALA A 40 -1.19 8.46 5.65
CA ALA A 40 -0.83 8.81 7.02
C ALA A 40 0.24 9.90 7.03
N ASP A 41 0.10 10.92 7.88
CA ASP A 41 1.18 11.87 8.15
C ASP A 41 2.21 11.21 9.10
N PRO A 42 3.42 10.88 8.64
CA PRO A 42 4.45 10.27 9.50
C PRO A 42 4.97 11.21 10.60
N LYS A 43 4.56 12.48 10.61
CA LYS A 43 4.89 13.45 11.66
C LYS A 43 3.83 13.54 12.75
N SER A 44 2.65 12.94 12.54
CA SER A 44 1.59 12.93 13.55
C SER A 44 1.88 11.92 14.65
N ALA A 45 1.33 12.18 15.85
CA ALA A 45 1.59 11.35 17.02
C ALA A 45 0.75 10.05 16.97
N PRO A 46 1.23 8.92 17.52
CA PRO A 46 0.49 7.65 17.51
C PRO A 46 -0.87 7.71 18.22
N ASP A 47 -1.04 8.58 19.20
CA ASP A 47 -2.30 8.80 19.95
C ASP A 47 -3.24 9.81 19.26
N ALA A 48 -2.76 10.51 18.24
CA ALA A 48 -3.52 11.46 17.43
C ALA A 48 -3.06 11.39 15.95
N PRO A 49 -3.25 10.25 15.27
CA PRO A 49 -2.86 10.09 13.87
C PRO A 49 -3.58 11.13 13.00
N GLN A 50 -2.92 11.58 11.94
CA GLN A 50 -3.49 12.51 10.96
C GLN A 50 -3.36 11.95 9.55
N VAL A 51 -4.31 12.33 8.69
CA VAL A 51 -4.33 12.00 7.26
C VAL A 51 -3.89 13.22 6.44
N LEU A 52 -2.95 13.02 5.53
CA LEU A 52 -2.56 13.99 4.52
C LEU A 52 -3.65 14.14 3.45
N PHE A 53 -3.80 15.35 2.93
CA PHE A 53 -4.71 15.66 1.82
C PHE A 53 -6.18 15.34 2.13
N PRO A 54 -6.76 15.87 3.23
CA PRO A 54 -8.17 15.65 3.53
C PRO A 54 -9.05 16.14 2.38
N GLY A 55 -9.99 15.29 1.94
CA GLY A 55 -10.90 15.61 0.83
C GLY A 55 -10.36 15.30 -0.57
N ASP A 56 -9.09 14.88 -0.72
CA ASP A 56 -8.46 14.63 -2.02
C ASP A 56 -8.00 13.16 -2.17
N ALA A 57 -8.92 12.31 -2.62
CA ALA A 57 -8.64 10.88 -2.81
C ALA A 57 -7.54 10.60 -3.85
N ARG A 58 -7.36 11.49 -4.83
CA ARG A 58 -6.30 11.36 -5.84
C ARG A 58 -4.92 11.47 -5.18
N ARG A 59 -4.71 12.51 -4.39
CA ARG A 59 -3.44 12.74 -3.69
C ARG A 59 -3.20 11.68 -2.63
N GLN A 60 -4.26 11.26 -1.91
CA GLN A 60 -4.14 10.17 -0.95
C GLN A 60 -3.72 8.85 -1.63
N ALA A 61 -4.37 8.48 -2.74
CA ALA A 61 -4.03 7.26 -3.48
C ALA A 61 -2.59 7.29 -4.01
N ARG A 62 -2.15 8.43 -4.56
CA ARG A 62 -0.80 8.57 -5.11
C ARG A 62 0.26 8.39 -4.03
N TYR A 63 0.13 9.14 -2.94
CA TYR A 63 1.03 9.01 -1.80
C TYR A 63 1.04 7.57 -1.25
N THR A 64 -0.13 6.97 -1.11
CA THR A 64 -0.27 5.60 -0.59
C THR A 64 0.46 4.59 -1.48
N LEU A 65 0.27 4.63 -2.79
CA LEU A 65 0.93 3.72 -3.74
C LEU A 65 2.44 3.93 -3.77
N GLU A 66 2.92 5.17 -3.68
CA GLU A 66 4.36 5.47 -3.57
C GLU A 66 4.97 4.81 -2.32
N GLN A 67 4.32 4.93 -1.16
CA GLN A 67 4.77 4.28 0.08
C GLN A 67 4.75 2.74 0.00
N ILE A 68 3.74 2.18 -0.68
CA ILE A 68 3.66 0.73 -0.92
C ILE A 68 4.84 0.25 -1.77
N ILE A 69 5.15 0.96 -2.85
CA ILE A 69 6.27 0.62 -3.74
C ILE A 69 7.60 0.69 -3.00
N ASP A 70 7.78 1.70 -2.15
CA ASP A 70 8.98 1.84 -1.32
C ASP A 70 9.10 0.68 -0.30
N ALA A 71 7.98 0.24 0.29
CA ALA A 71 7.97 -0.93 1.16
C ALA A 71 8.33 -2.23 0.44
N VAL A 72 7.84 -2.41 -0.79
CA VAL A 72 8.21 -3.55 -1.65
C VAL A 72 9.71 -3.53 -1.95
N ARG A 73 10.27 -2.37 -2.32
CA ARG A 73 11.71 -2.20 -2.57
C ARG A 73 12.55 -2.48 -1.33
N ALA A 74 12.11 -2.02 -0.16
CA ALA A 74 12.81 -2.23 1.10
C ALA A 74 12.93 -3.72 1.48
N LEU A 75 12.06 -4.56 0.96
CA LEU A 75 12.09 -6.01 1.15
C LEU A 75 12.64 -6.78 -0.07
N GLY A 76 13.30 -6.10 -1.00
CA GLY A 76 14.00 -6.71 -2.13
C GLY A 76 13.12 -7.01 -3.34
N GLY A 77 11.93 -6.42 -3.43
CA GLY A 77 11.16 -6.39 -4.68
C GLY A 77 11.65 -5.30 -5.64
N ARG A 78 11.31 -5.42 -6.92
CA ARG A 78 11.68 -4.48 -7.99
C ARG A 78 10.82 -3.20 -8.02
N GLY A 79 9.85 -3.08 -7.10
CA GLY A 79 8.91 -1.97 -7.03
C GLY A 79 7.56 -2.35 -7.63
N ALA A 80 7.05 -1.56 -8.57
CA ALA A 80 5.74 -1.79 -9.18
C ALA A 80 5.67 -3.14 -9.92
N GLU A 81 6.77 -3.54 -10.55
CA GLU A 81 6.95 -4.79 -11.30
C GLU A 81 6.85 -6.03 -10.41
N SER A 82 7.06 -5.88 -9.12
CA SER A 82 6.93 -6.99 -8.16
C SER A 82 5.50 -7.15 -7.66
N ILE A 83 4.62 -6.17 -7.83
CA ILE A 83 3.26 -6.20 -7.27
C ILE A 83 2.36 -7.06 -8.15
N VAL A 84 1.81 -8.14 -7.58
CA VAL A 84 1.01 -9.13 -8.31
C VAL A 84 -0.48 -9.09 -7.97
N ARG A 85 -0.83 -8.54 -6.80
CA ARG A 85 -2.22 -8.32 -6.38
C ARG A 85 -2.37 -7.01 -5.63
N THR A 86 -3.43 -6.25 -5.90
CA THR A 86 -3.75 -5.00 -5.22
C THR A 86 -5.24 -4.94 -4.88
N LYS A 87 -5.56 -4.53 -3.65
CA LYS A 87 -6.94 -4.20 -3.26
C LYS A 87 -7.02 -2.76 -2.81
N MET A 88 -8.02 -2.06 -3.32
CA MET A 88 -8.29 -0.66 -3.03
C MET A 88 -9.67 -0.57 -2.36
N TYR A 89 -9.69 -0.08 -1.13
CA TYR A 89 -10.88 0.24 -0.38
C TYR A 89 -11.10 1.74 -0.50
N VAL A 90 -12.29 2.17 -0.91
CA VAL A 90 -12.60 3.58 -1.19
C VAL A 90 -13.82 4.02 -0.37
N GLN A 91 -13.80 5.22 0.19
CA GLN A 91 -14.88 5.72 1.06
C GLN A 91 -16.15 6.07 0.28
N ARG A 92 -15.99 6.70 -0.90
CA ARG A 92 -17.10 7.30 -1.66
C ARG A 92 -17.08 6.88 -3.13
N GLN A 93 -18.25 6.81 -3.73
CA GLN A 93 -18.40 6.42 -5.14
C GLN A 93 -17.68 7.39 -6.09
N GLU A 94 -17.70 8.69 -5.80
CA GLU A 94 -17.05 9.73 -6.59
C GLU A 94 -15.50 9.66 -6.54
N ASP A 95 -14.95 9.06 -5.49
CA ASP A 95 -13.49 8.91 -5.33
C ASP A 95 -12.93 7.73 -6.15
N CYS A 96 -13.78 6.80 -6.60
CA CYS A 96 -13.33 5.65 -7.39
C CYS A 96 -12.61 6.06 -8.68
N SER A 97 -13.09 7.06 -9.41
CA SER A 97 -12.42 7.50 -10.66
C SER A 97 -11.05 8.11 -10.40
N PRO A 98 -10.89 9.09 -9.47
CA PRO A 98 -9.59 9.60 -9.07
C PRO A 98 -8.60 8.52 -8.62
N VAL A 99 -9.04 7.56 -7.81
CA VAL A 99 -8.18 6.44 -7.35
C VAL A 99 -7.79 5.54 -8.53
N ALA A 100 -8.74 5.21 -9.41
CA ALA A 100 -8.49 4.36 -10.58
C ALA A 100 -7.53 5.01 -11.59
N GLU A 101 -7.59 6.34 -11.75
CA GLU A 101 -6.64 7.08 -12.58
C GLU A 101 -5.22 6.98 -12.03
N VAL A 102 -5.03 7.17 -10.73
CA VAL A 102 -3.71 7.02 -10.10
C VAL A 102 -3.22 5.57 -10.17
N PHE A 103 -4.09 4.59 -9.90
CA PHE A 103 -3.75 3.18 -10.04
C PHE A 103 -3.29 2.87 -11.47
N ARG A 104 -4.01 3.38 -12.48
CA ARG A 104 -3.63 3.24 -13.89
C ARG A 104 -2.25 3.84 -14.12
N ASP A 105 -2.00 5.07 -13.70
CA ASP A 105 -0.73 5.75 -13.91
C ASP A 105 0.47 4.99 -13.33
N ILE A 106 0.29 4.29 -12.21
CA ILE A 106 1.40 3.66 -11.47
C ILE A 106 1.50 2.16 -11.76
N LEU A 107 0.40 1.41 -11.64
CA LEU A 107 0.34 -0.06 -11.74
C LEU A 107 -0.43 -0.56 -12.97
N GLY A 108 -0.85 0.34 -13.85
CA GLY A 108 -1.63 -0.03 -15.03
C GLY A 108 -0.79 -0.80 -16.05
N ARG A 109 -1.40 -1.82 -16.64
CA ARG A 109 -0.75 -2.70 -17.63
C ARG A 109 -0.17 -1.99 -18.86
N GLN A 110 -0.60 -0.75 -19.12
CA GLN A 110 -0.07 0.05 -20.22
C GLN A 110 1.34 0.60 -19.95
N ASN A 111 1.86 0.47 -18.72
CA ASN A 111 3.18 0.99 -18.34
C ASN A 111 4.35 0.07 -18.77
N GLY A 112 4.09 -1.14 -19.28
CA GLY A 112 5.12 -2.05 -19.79
C GLY A 112 4.80 -3.52 -19.51
N GLY A 113 5.52 -4.44 -20.17
CA GLY A 113 5.23 -5.89 -20.12
C GLY A 113 5.36 -6.54 -18.73
N GLU A 114 6.07 -5.90 -17.80
CA GLU A 114 6.28 -6.37 -16.42
C GLU A 114 5.44 -5.59 -15.40
N ILE A 115 4.68 -4.57 -15.81
CA ILE A 115 3.84 -3.77 -14.91
C ILE A 115 2.38 -4.17 -15.11
N GLY A 116 1.69 -4.41 -14.00
CA GLY A 116 0.31 -4.87 -13.99
C GLY A 116 0.05 -5.76 -12.79
N THR A 117 -1.19 -5.82 -12.30
CA THR A 117 -1.53 -6.56 -11.08
C THR A 117 -2.99 -7.02 -11.14
N ALA A 118 -3.30 -8.16 -10.51
CA ALA A 118 -4.68 -8.52 -10.24
C ALA A 118 -5.28 -7.49 -9.27
N ALA A 119 -6.37 -6.82 -9.65
CA ALA A 119 -6.89 -5.68 -8.89
C ALA A 119 -8.34 -5.89 -8.45
N THR A 120 -8.68 -5.37 -7.27
CA THR A 120 -10.05 -5.21 -6.80
C THR A 120 -10.22 -3.81 -6.21
N MET A 121 -11.32 -3.15 -6.53
CA MET A 121 -11.73 -1.91 -5.89
C MET A 121 -13.12 -2.10 -5.29
N VAL A 122 -13.30 -1.73 -4.03
CA VAL A 122 -14.58 -1.81 -3.33
C VAL A 122 -14.86 -0.51 -2.59
N ILE A 123 -16.14 -0.15 -2.52
CA ILE A 123 -16.61 0.95 -1.69
C ILE A 123 -16.93 0.38 -0.31
N VAL A 124 -16.39 1.00 0.75
CA VAL A 124 -16.59 0.57 2.14
C VAL A 124 -17.44 1.57 2.91
N GLY A 125 -17.99 1.16 4.06
CA GLY A 125 -18.84 2.01 4.89
C GLY A 125 -18.09 3.04 5.73
N GLY A 126 -16.77 2.93 5.85
CA GLY A 126 -15.96 3.77 6.74
C GLY A 126 -14.55 3.23 6.95
N PHE A 127 -13.65 4.12 7.36
CA PHE A 127 -12.30 3.81 7.85
C PHE A 127 -12.16 4.18 9.33
N CYS A 128 -11.00 3.90 9.94
CA CYS A 128 -10.72 4.26 11.33
C CYS A 128 -10.60 5.78 11.56
N ASP A 129 -10.29 6.55 10.50
CA ASP A 129 -10.25 8.01 10.51
C ASP A 129 -11.18 8.58 9.41
N PRO A 130 -12.04 9.56 9.73
CA PRO A 130 -13.03 10.10 8.78
C PRO A 130 -12.42 10.90 7.61
N HIS A 131 -11.14 11.28 7.69
CA HIS A 131 -10.42 11.95 6.62
C HIS A 131 -9.75 10.98 5.63
N MET A 132 -9.74 9.68 5.93
CA MET A 132 -9.33 8.65 4.98
C MET A 132 -10.38 8.49 3.88
N LEU A 133 -9.93 8.60 2.63
CA LEU A 133 -10.79 8.37 1.46
C LEU A 133 -10.40 7.09 0.73
N VAL A 134 -9.20 6.58 0.96
CA VAL A 134 -8.68 5.37 0.35
C VAL A 134 -7.72 4.64 1.29
N GLU A 135 -7.80 3.32 1.26
CA GLU A 135 -6.81 2.40 1.84
C GLU A 135 -6.45 1.34 0.80
N ILE A 136 -5.16 1.03 0.68
CA ILE A 136 -4.64 0.12 -0.36
C ILE A 136 -3.73 -0.91 0.29
N GLU A 137 -3.95 -2.18 -0.02
CA GLU A 137 -3.04 -3.28 0.31
C GLU A 137 -2.53 -3.94 -0.98
N CYS A 138 -1.36 -4.58 -0.92
CA CYS A 138 -0.87 -5.37 -2.02
C CYS A 138 -0.04 -6.58 -1.60
N ASP A 139 0.01 -7.57 -2.48
CA ASP A 139 0.99 -8.65 -2.44
C ASP A 139 2.00 -8.45 -3.56
N ALA A 140 3.26 -8.73 -3.25
CA ALA A 140 4.36 -8.66 -4.19
C ALA A 140 5.26 -9.89 -4.12
N VAL A 141 6.04 -10.09 -5.19
CA VAL A 141 7.02 -11.17 -5.32
C VAL A 141 8.40 -10.55 -5.52
N ALA A 142 9.30 -10.83 -4.58
CA ALA A 142 10.72 -10.54 -4.70
C ALA A 142 11.42 -11.61 -5.54
N ASP A 143 12.57 -11.26 -6.10
CA ASP A 143 13.41 -12.23 -6.79
C ASP A 143 13.86 -13.34 -5.81
N ALA A 144 14.02 -14.55 -6.32
CA ALA A 144 14.58 -15.67 -5.57
C ALA A 144 16.00 -15.32 -5.08
N GLU A 145 16.32 -15.75 -3.85
CA GLU A 145 17.70 -15.74 -3.34
C GLU A 145 18.58 -16.75 -4.10
#